data_AF-A0AA51MAI9-F1
#
_entry.id   AF-A0AA51MAI9-F1
#
_cell.length_a   1.000
_cell.length_b   1.000
_cell.length_c   1.000
_cell.angle_alpha   90.00
_cell.angle_beta   90.00
_cell.angle_gamma   90.00
#
_symmetry.space_group_name_H-M   'P 1'
#
loop_
_entity.id
_entity.type
_entity.pdbx_description
1 polymer ?
#
loop_
_entity_poly.entity_id
_entity_poly.type
_entity_poly.pdbx_seq_one_letter_code
_entity_poly.pdbx_strand_id
1 'polypeptide(L)'
;MDLDWIQWGDAPTWFGSVAGAVALGFTAFTVRQQTKQLAAQQKINEETLENLRLERKTLQSEVRDRHTAQARQVKFTFELVPGDDFPDGPESCWYVAHVTNSSDEAIINLTVDYQGLEEPQAVRMKPDGGLMDQPCTAGPGHEVVFSSQHTYMGRLDQIYPRCLFTDAAGVDWVLDQDGRLVEDTPPTGSGESSE
;
A
#
# COMPACT_ATOMS: atom_id res chain seq x y z
N MET A 1 -9.58 -9.77 103.50
CA MET A 1 -8.51 -9.35 102.57
C MET A 1 -8.98 -9.85 101.22
N ASP A 2 -9.81 -9.05 100.57
CA ASP A 2 -10.40 -9.37 99.28
C ASP A 2 -9.85 -8.35 98.28
N LEU A 3 -9.21 -8.87 97.24
CA LEU A 3 -8.65 -8.09 96.14
C LEU A 3 -9.79 -7.64 95.25
N ASP A 4 -10.04 -6.34 95.27
CA ASP A 4 -10.97 -5.65 94.39
C ASP A 4 -10.62 -5.89 92.92
N TRP A 5 -11.62 -6.43 92.24
CA TRP A 5 -11.76 -6.52 90.81
C TRP A 5 -11.69 -5.12 90.16
N ILE A 6 -10.68 -4.91 89.32
CA ILE A 6 -10.70 -3.79 88.39
C ILE A 6 -11.59 -4.22 87.22
N GLN A 7 -12.82 -3.71 87.23
CA GLN A 7 -13.82 -3.89 86.19
C GLN A 7 -13.41 -3.11 84.93
N TRP A 8 -12.58 -3.74 84.08
CA TRP A 8 -12.22 -3.25 82.73
C TRP A 8 -13.38 -3.29 81.72
N GLY A 9 -14.62 -3.36 82.21
CA GLY A 9 -15.80 -3.67 81.41
C GLY A 9 -16.40 -2.50 80.63
N ASP A 10 -15.87 -1.28 80.75
CA ASP A 10 -16.53 -0.10 80.13
C ASP A 10 -15.57 1.01 79.68
N ALA A 11 -14.51 0.62 78.97
CA ALA A 11 -13.83 1.49 78.00
C ALA A 11 -13.13 0.59 76.96
N PRO A 12 -13.39 0.70 75.63
CA PRO A 12 -13.75 1.93 74.92
C PRO A 12 -14.69 1.72 73.70
N THR A 13 -16.01 1.81 73.86
CA THR A 13 -16.95 1.83 72.71
C THR A 13 -16.97 3.17 71.97
N TRP A 14 -16.52 4.26 72.62
CA TRP A 14 -16.41 5.59 72.01
C TRP A 14 -15.12 5.83 71.21
N PHE A 15 -14.06 5.01 71.37
CA PHE A 15 -12.93 5.04 70.45
C PHE A 15 -13.25 4.37 69.09
N GLY A 16 -14.23 3.46 69.06
CA GLY A 16 -14.66 2.78 67.83
C GLY A 16 -15.35 3.71 66.81
N SER A 17 -16.11 4.70 67.28
CA SER A 17 -16.80 5.67 66.41
C SER A 17 -15.85 6.70 65.81
N VAL A 18 -14.79 7.10 66.52
CA VAL A 18 -13.73 7.97 65.99
C VAL A 18 -12.84 7.21 64.98
N ALA A 19 -12.49 5.94 65.27
CA ALA A 19 -11.72 5.11 64.35
C ALA A 19 -12.47 4.82 63.03
N GLY A 20 -13.79 4.59 63.09
CA GLY A 20 -14.63 4.38 61.89
C GLY A 20 -14.76 5.60 60.99
N ALA A 21 -14.90 6.81 61.58
CA ALA A 21 -14.96 8.06 60.82
C ALA A 21 -13.62 8.41 60.13
N VAL A 22 -12.50 8.13 60.80
CA VAL A 22 -11.15 8.31 60.23
C VAL A 22 -10.91 7.33 59.07
N ALA A 23 -11.32 6.07 59.19
CA ALA A 23 -11.18 5.07 58.11
C ALA A 23 -11.95 5.45 56.84
N LEU A 24 -13.20 5.93 56.97
CA LEU A 24 -14.02 6.38 55.84
C LEU A 24 -13.41 7.62 55.14
N GLY A 25 -12.83 8.54 55.93
CA GLY A 25 -12.11 9.72 55.42
C GLY A 25 -10.87 9.34 54.61
N PHE A 26 -10.06 8.38 55.10
CA PHE A 26 -8.90 7.87 54.36
C PHE A 26 -9.31 7.16 53.08
N THR A 27 -10.37 6.33 53.08
CA THR A 27 -10.83 5.66 51.84
C THR A 27 -11.31 6.66 50.78
N ALA A 28 -12.05 7.71 51.18
CA ALA A 28 -12.51 8.74 50.25
C ALA A 28 -11.34 9.55 49.67
N PHE A 29 -10.30 9.80 50.47
CA PHE A 29 -9.08 10.47 50.00
C PHE A 29 -8.29 9.62 49.00
N THR A 30 -8.12 8.32 49.26
CA THR A 30 -7.39 7.41 48.37
C THR A 30 -8.12 7.21 47.04
N VAL A 31 -9.45 7.05 47.06
CA VAL A 31 -10.27 6.97 45.84
C VAL A 31 -10.11 8.25 45.01
N ARG A 32 -10.09 9.42 45.66
CA ARG A 32 -9.88 10.70 44.98
C ARG A 32 -8.48 10.89 44.40
N GLN A 33 -7.46 10.24 44.96
CA GLN A 33 -6.12 10.23 44.35
C GLN A 33 -6.03 9.28 43.15
N GLN A 34 -6.66 8.11 43.23
CA GLN A 34 -6.69 7.14 42.14
C GLN A 34 -7.42 7.68 40.91
N THR A 35 -8.51 8.42 41.08
CA THR A 35 -9.22 9.05 39.94
C THR A 35 -8.37 10.08 39.22
N LYS A 36 -7.52 10.85 39.93
CA LYS A 36 -6.57 11.78 39.31
C LYS A 36 -5.50 11.06 38.51
N GLN A 37 -4.99 9.92 39.01
CA GLN A 37 -4.00 9.12 38.29
C GLN A 37 -4.60 8.48 37.03
N LEU A 38 -5.84 7.97 37.11
CA LEU A 38 -6.55 7.44 35.95
C LEU A 38 -6.81 8.50 34.88
N ALA A 39 -7.26 9.69 35.28
CA ALA A 39 -7.46 10.80 34.34
C ALA A 39 -6.13 11.23 33.68
N ALA A 40 -5.04 11.27 34.44
CA ALA A 40 -3.71 11.58 33.90
C ALA A 40 -3.23 10.49 32.93
N GLN A 41 -3.43 9.21 33.26
CA GLN A 41 -3.08 8.09 32.36
C GLN A 41 -3.91 8.09 31.07
N GLN A 42 -5.21 8.37 31.16
CA GLN A 42 -6.06 8.50 29.98
C GLN A 42 -5.55 9.59 29.03
N LYS A 43 -5.19 10.75 29.58
CA LYS A 43 -4.64 11.86 28.79
C LYS A 43 -3.33 11.49 28.09
N ILE A 44 -2.40 10.83 28.80
CA ILE A 44 -1.14 10.37 28.20
C ILE A 44 -1.39 9.33 27.10
N ASN A 45 -2.35 8.42 27.31
CA ASN A 45 -2.73 7.44 26.30
C ASN A 45 -3.34 8.10 25.06
N GLU A 46 -4.20 9.10 25.22
CA GLU A 46 -4.77 9.87 24.11
C GLU A 46 -3.69 10.58 23.29
N GLU A 47 -2.76 11.29 23.95
CA GLU A 47 -1.63 11.95 23.30
C GLU A 47 -0.73 10.95 22.57
N THR A 48 -0.48 9.77 23.16
CA THR A 48 0.31 8.71 22.53
C THR A 48 -0.38 8.14 21.29
N LEU A 49 -1.70 7.90 21.37
CA LEU A 49 -2.47 7.41 20.23
C LEU A 49 -2.55 8.43 19.09
N GLU A 50 -2.65 9.71 19.42
CA GLU A 50 -2.62 10.79 18.44
C GLU A 50 -1.27 10.85 17.72
N ASN A 51 -0.16 10.82 18.46
CA ASN A 51 1.18 10.78 17.88
C ASN A 51 1.39 9.55 16.98
N LEU A 52 1.00 8.36 17.44
CA LEU A 52 1.12 7.14 16.63
C LEU A 52 0.27 7.19 15.35
N ARG A 53 -0.90 7.85 15.37
CA ARG A 53 -1.72 8.05 14.17
C ARG A 53 -1.04 8.99 13.18
N LEU A 54 -0.43 10.06 13.67
CA LEU A 54 0.32 11.00 12.83
C LEU A 54 1.55 10.33 12.22
N GLU A 55 2.34 9.60 13.01
CA GLU A 55 3.51 8.86 12.52
C GLU A 55 3.13 7.84 11.45
N ARG A 56 2.07 7.05 11.68
CA ARG A 56 1.57 6.10 10.67
C ARG A 56 1.17 6.79 9.38
N LYS A 57 0.50 7.94 9.47
CA LYS A 57 0.08 8.71 8.30
C LYS A 57 1.31 9.20 7.51
N THR A 58 2.32 9.73 8.19
CA THR A 58 3.57 10.18 7.56
C THR A 58 4.31 9.03 6.89
N LEU A 59 4.47 7.90 7.59
CA LEU A 59 5.12 6.72 7.02
C LEU A 59 4.36 6.19 5.80
N GLN A 60 3.04 6.18 5.84
CA GLN A 60 2.23 5.76 4.69
C GLN A 60 2.39 6.71 3.50
N SER A 61 2.44 8.02 3.70
CA SER A 61 2.72 8.96 2.61
C SER A 61 4.12 8.79 2.04
N GLU A 62 5.15 8.61 2.89
CA GLU A 62 6.53 8.41 2.43
C GLU A 62 6.70 7.12 1.63
N VAL A 63 6.03 6.04 2.07
CA VAL A 63 5.98 4.77 1.33
C VAL A 63 5.32 4.98 -0.03
N ARG A 64 4.15 5.63 -0.07
CA ARG A 64 3.45 5.92 -1.33
C ARG A 64 4.27 6.80 -2.28
N ASP A 65 4.97 7.79 -1.75
CA ASP A 65 5.81 8.70 -2.53
C ASP A 65 6.99 7.95 -3.16
N ARG A 66 7.60 7.00 -2.44
CA ARG A 66 8.67 6.14 -2.98
C ARG A 66 8.17 5.27 -4.12
N HIS A 67 7.02 4.61 -3.97
CA HIS A 67 6.44 3.78 -5.04
C HIS A 67 6.10 4.61 -6.28
N THR A 68 5.48 5.76 -6.08
CA THR A 68 5.18 6.69 -7.18
C THR A 68 6.46 7.19 -7.86
N ALA A 69 7.52 7.46 -7.09
CA ALA A 69 8.81 7.90 -7.64
C ALA A 69 9.53 6.79 -8.43
N GLN A 70 9.40 5.53 -8.01
CA GLN A 70 9.90 4.37 -8.76
C GLN A 70 9.16 4.20 -10.07
N ALA A 71 7.83 4.15 -10.03
CA ALA A 71 6.99 3.93 -11.21
C ALA A 71 7.18 5.03 -12.28
N ARG A 72 7.43 6.27 -11.87
CA ARG A 72 7.78 7.39 -12.79
C ARG A 72 9.09 7.20 -13.55
N GLN A 73 9.97 6.30 -13.12
CA GLN A 73 11.23 5.99 -13.81
C GLN A 73 11.04 4.94 -14.92
N VAL A 74 9.84 4.36 -15.03
CA VAL A 74 9.47 3.52 -16.17
C VAL A 74 9.10 4.43 -17.33
N LYS A 75 9.72 4.20 -18.48
CA LYS A 75 9.43 4.93 -19.73
C LYS A 75 8.77 3.97 -20.70
N PHE A 76 7.72 4.46 -21.35
CA PHE A 76 6.98 3.76 -22.38
C PHE A 76 6.99 4.61 -23.65
N THR A 77 7.57 4.07 -24.71
CA THR A 77 7.58 4.69 -26.04
C THR A 77 7.17 3.65 -27.05
N PHE A 78 6.62 4.05 -28.18
CA PHE A 78 6.24 3.12 -29.23
C PHE A 78 6.52 3.72 -30.59
N GLU A 79 6.78 2.84 -31.54
CA GLU A 79 7.03 3.16 -32.93
C GLU A 79 6.09 2.34 -33.80
N LEU A 80 5.58 2.97 -34.86
CA LEU A 80 4.85 2.29 -35.90
C LEU A 80 5.85 1.85 -36.97
N VAL A 81 5.98 0.54 -37.16
CA VAL A 81 6.91 -0.03 -38.14
C VAL A 81 6.11 -0.49 -39.36
N PRO A 82 6.38 0.04 -40.57
CA PRO A 82 5.80 -0.47 -41.79
C PRO A 82 6.38 -1.85 -42.12
N GLY A 83 5.54 -2.75 -42.58
CA GLY A 83 5.94 -4.08 -42.99
C GLY A 83 6.45 -4.11 -44.42
N ASP A 84 7.75 -4.28 -44.57
CA ASP A 84 8.35 -4.55 -45.86
C ASP A 84 8.04 -6.00 -46.30
N ASP A 85 7.37 -6.16 -47.44
CA ASP A 85 7.15 -7.43 -48.16
C ASP A 85 6.38 -8.54 -47.41
N PHE A 86 5.31 -8.20 -46.69
CA PHE A 86 4.43 -9.19 -46.05
C PHE A 86 3.27 -9.65 -46.97
N PRO A 87 2.77 -10.89 -46.79
CA PRO A 87 1.68 -11.46 -47.60
C PRO A 87 0.37 -10.65 -47.52
N ASP A 88 0.19 -9.86 -46.46
CA ASP A 88 -0.99 -9.02 -46.24
C ASP A 88 -0.96 -7.71 -47.05
N GLY A 89 0.12 -7.47 -47.79
CA GLY A 89 0.28 -6.34 -48.71
C GLY A 89 1.15 -5.22 -48.17
N PRO A 90 1.47 -4.22 -49.02
CA PRO A 90 2.39 -3.11 -48.71
C PRO A 90 1.87 -2.12 -47.64
N GLU A 91 0.64 -2.32 -47.16
CA GLU A 91 0.01 -1.49 -46.12
C GLU A 91 0.00 -2.16 -44.74
N SER A 92 0.61 -3.35 -44.62
CA SER A 92 0.77 -4.04 -43.35
C SER A 92 1.76 -3.27 -42.47
N CYS A 93 1.43 -3.11 -41.19
CA CYS A 93 2.27 -2.45 -40.20
C CYS A 93 2.00 -3.05 -38.82
N TRP A 94 2.90 -2.80 -37.88
CA TRP A 94 2.75 -3.22 -36.49
C TRP A 94 3.34 -2.18 -35.54
N TYR A 95 2.89 -2.21 -34.28
CA TYR A 95 3.49 -1.41 -33.23
C TYR A 95 4.66 -2.16 -32.59
N VAL A 96 5.74 -1.43 -32.36
CA VAL A 96 6.85 -1.85 -31.51
C VAL A 96 6.86 -0.93 -30.29
N ALA A 97 6.52 -1.45 -29.13
CA ALA A 97 6.55 -0.72 -27.88
C ALA A 97 7.81 -1.05 -27.08
N HIS A 98 8.50 -0.01 -26.64
CA HIS A 98 9.71 -0.06 -25.83
C HIS A 98 9.36 0.33 -24.40
N VAL A 99 9.58 -0.58 -23.46
CA VAL A 99 9.45 -0.33 -22.02
C VAL A 99 10.83 -0.34 -21.40
N THR A 100 11.27 0.80 -20.89
CA THR A 100 12.55 0.94 -20.20
C THR A 100 12.34 1.17 -18.71
N ASN A 101 12.86 0.27 -17.87
CA ASN A 101 12.88 0.46 -16.43
C ASN A 101 14.18 1.18 -16.02
N SER A 102 14.10 2.47 -15.70
CA SER A 102 15.27 3.23 -15.22
C SER A 102 15.43 3.25 -13.69
N SER A 103 14.57 2.53 -12.97
CA SER A 103 14.67 2.42 -11.51
C SER A 103 15.76 1.45 -11.06
N ASP A 104 16.08 1.50 -9.77
CA ASP A 104 17.01 0.60 -9.08
C ASP A 104 16.37 -0.73 -8.66
N GLU A 105 15.07 -0.90 -8.92
CA GLU A 105 14.29 -2.08 -8.56
C GLU A 105 13.65 -2.71 -9.81
N ALA A 106 13.37 -4.01 -9.76
CA ALA A 106 12.71 -4.71 -10.87
C ALA A 106 11.21 -4.41 -10.89
N ILE A 107 10.62 -4.30 -12.09
CA ILE A 107 9.17 -4.34 -12.29
C ILE A 107 8.78 -5.74 -12.79
N ILE A 108 7.66 -6.25 -12.28
CA ILE A 108 7.13 -7.58 -12.59
C ILE A 108 5.79 -7.47 -13.29
N ASN A 109 5.26 -8.60 -13.76
CA ASN A 109 3.98 -8.69 -14.47
C ASN A 109 3.87 -7.70 -15.66
N LEU A 110 4.99 -7.39 -16.31
CA LEU A 110 5.04 -6.41 -17.37
C LEU A 110 4.38 -6.95 -18.64
N THR A 111 3.37 -6.24 -19.13
CA THR A 111 2.65 -6.52 -20.36
C THR A 111 2.25 -5.23 -21.09
N VAL A 112 1.94 -5.33 -22.38
CA VAL A 112 1.41 -4.21 -23.18
C VAL A 112 0.06 -4.61 -23.75
N ASP A 113 -0.97 -3.83 -23.42
CA ASP A 113 -2.30 -3.99 -23.97
C ASP A 113 -2.45 -3.15 -25.23
N TYR A 114 -2.72 -3.82 -26.36
CA TYR A 114 -3.04 -3.22 -27.65
C TYR A 114 -4.55 -3.21 -27.95
N GLN A 115 -5.39 -3.11 -26.90
CA GLN A 115 -6.85 -2.98 -26.97
C GLN A 115 -7.54 -4.07 -27.81
N GLY A 116 -7.20 -5.33 -27.54
CA GLY A 116 -7.86 -6.48 -28.18
C GLY A 116 -7.27 -6.89 -29.53
N LEU A 117 -6.08 -6.41 -29.89
CA LEU A 117 -5.19 -7.25 -30.72
C LEU A 117 -4.79 -8.47 -29.88
N GLU A 118 -4.73 -9.64 -30.52
CA GLU A 118 -4.28 -10.88 -29.89
C GLU A 118 -2.91 -10.70 -29.22
N GLU A 119 -2.65 -11.53 -28.20
CA GLU A 119 -1.52 -11.39 -27.26
C GLU A 119 -0.21 -11.02 -27.99
N PRO A 120 0.40 -9.86 -27.67
CA PRO A 120 1.61 -9.40 -28.35
C PRO A 120 2.77 -10.35 -28.09
N GLN A 121 3.80 -10.31 -28.94
CA GLN A 121 5.04 -11.04 -28.67
C GLN A 121 6.01 -10.13 -27.89
N ALA A 122 6.55 -10.62 -26.77
CA ALA A 122 7.58 -9.92 -26.00
C ALA A 122 8.97 -10.45 -26.33
N VAL A 123 9.91 -9.53 -26.58
CA VAL A 123 11.32 -9.82 -26.84
C VAL A 123 12.19 -8.95 -25.93
N ARG A 124 13.19 -9.56 -25.29
CA ARG A 124 14.18 -8.81 -24.51
C ARG A 124 15.24 -8.25 -25.44
N MET A 125 15.38 -6.92 -25.53
CA MET A 125 16.35 -6.33 -26.47
C MET A 125 17.82 -6.50 -26.04
N LYS A 126 18.12 -6.72 -24.75
CA LYS A 126 19.50 -6.88 -24.25
C LYS A 126 19.63 -7.96 -23.17
N PRO A 127 20.72 -8.75 -23.17
CA PRO A 127 21.73 -8.90 -24.21
C PRO A 127 21.36 -9.95 -25.28
N ASP A 128 20.37 -10.80 -25.01
CA ASP A 128 20.30 -12.10 -25.68
C ASP A 128 19.23 -12.19 -26.78
N GLY A 129 18.42 -11.13 -26.99
CA GLY A 129 17.34 -11.16 -27.99
C GLY A 129 16.28 -12.24 -27.72
N GLY A 130 16.31 -12.85 -26.53
CA GLY A 130 15.46 -13.97 -26.18
C GLY A 130 13.99 -13.56 -26.16
N LEU A 131 13.15 -14.39 -26.78
CA LEU A 131 11.70 -14.34 -26.57
C LEU A 131 11.43 -14.49 -25.07
N MET A 132 10.54 -13.65 -24.55
CA MET A 132 10.10 -13.72 -23.16
C MET A 132 8.65 -14.20 -23.12
N ASP A 133 8.36 -15.09 -22.19
CA ASP A 133 6.98 -15.41 -21.85
C ASP A 133 6.30 -14.18 -21.23
N GLN A 134 5.03 -13.99 -21.54
CA GLN A 134 4.20 -12.95 -20.92
C GLN A 134 3.35 -13.54 -19.79
N PRO A 135 3.16 -12.79 -18.68
CA PRO A 135 3.77 -11.49 -18.42
C PRO A 135 5.26 -11.62 -18.04
N CYS A 136 6.07 -10.61 -18.34
CA CYS A 136 7.52 -10.68 -18.17
C CYS A 136 8.04 -9.78 -17.03
N THR A 137 9.34 -9.84 -16.74
CA THR A 137 10.00 -9.04 -15.70
C THR A 137 11.09 -8.17 -16.31
N ALA A 138 11.09 -6.87 -16.00
CA ALA A 138 12.13 -5.93 -16.41
C ALA A 138 12.96 -5.50 -15.19
N GLY A 139 14.18 -6.04 -15.08
CA GLY A 139 15.12 -5.63 -14.03
C GLY A 139 15.63 -4.18 -14.19
N PRO A 140 16.40 -3.68 -13.22
CA PRO A 140 16.97 -2.33 -13.24
C PRO A 140 17.77 -2.04 -14.50
N GLY A 141 17.50 -0.91 -15.16
CA GLY A 141 18.18 -0.48 -16.38
C GLY A 141 17.88 -1.32 -17.62
N HIS A 142 16.95 -2.29 -17.56
CA HIS A 142 16.59 -3.11 -18.69
C HIS A 142 15.49 -2.48 -19.55
N GLU A 143 15.55 -2.85 -20.83
CA GLU A 143 14.56 -2.51 -21.84
C GLU A 143 13.92 -3.81 -22.35
N VAL A 144 12.59 -3.81 -22.41
CA VAL A 144 11.78 -4.89 -22.96
C VAL A 144 10.99 -4.33 -24.14
N VAL A 145 10.95 -5.08 -25.23
CA VAL A 145 10.26 -4.69 -26.45
C VAL A 145 9.07 -5.61 -26.69
N PHE A 146 7.92 -5.01 -26.96
CA PHE A 146 6.68 -5.69 -27.30
C PHE A 146 6.33 -5.38 -28.74
N SER A 147 6.04 -6.40 -29.53
CA SER A 147 5.57 -6.24 -30.91
C SER A 147 4.12 -6.69 -30.99
N SER A 148 3.26 -5.84 -31.55
CA SER A 148 1.91 -6.26 -31.90
C SER A 148 1.95 -7.23 -33.09
N GLN A 149 0.83 -7.91 -33.33
CA GLN A 149 0.64 -8.58 -34.61
C GLN A 149 0.59 -7.57 -35.76
N HIS A 150 0.86 -8.06 -36.96
CA HIS A 150 0.70 -7.32 -38.20
C HIS A 150 -0.78 -7.00 -38.42
N THR A 151 -1.07 -5.78 -38.85
CA THR A 151 -2.45 -5.37 -39.18
C THR A 151 -2.44 -4.21 -40.18
N TYR A 152 -3.63 -3.80 -40.62
CA TYR A 152 -3.80 -2.70 -41.55
C TYR A 152 -3.69 -1.34 -40.83
N MET A 153 -3.04 -0.37 -41.47
CA MET A 153 -2.75 0.96 -40.88
C MET A 153 -3.98 1.65 -40.28
N GLY A 154 -5.13 1.60 -40.97
CA GLY A 154 -6.36 2.22 -40.48
C GLY A 154 -6.93 1.63 -39.17
N ARG A 155 -6.50 0.43 -38.76
CA ARG A 155 -6.82 -0.13 -37.43
C ARG A 155 -5.90 0.44 -36.36
N LEU A 156 -4.62 0.58 -36.68
CA LEU A 156 -3.60 1.00 -35.72
C LEU A 156 -3.84 2.41 -35.21
N ASP A 157 -4.37 3.30 -36.06
CA ASP A 157 -4.76 4.67 -35.68
C ASP A 157 -5.84 4.72 -34.57
N GLN A 158 -6.56 3.62 -34.35
CA GLN A 158 -7.62 3.52 -33.34
C GLN A 158 -7.15 2.82 -32.06
N ILE A 159 -5.92 2.31 -32.05
CA ILE A 159 -5.36 1.58 -30.92
C ILE A 159 -4.48 2.52 -30.11
N TYR A 160 -4.73 2.55 -28.81
CA TYR A 160 -3.94 3.30 -27.84
C TYR A 160 -3.22 2.31 -26.94
N PRO A 161 -1.94 1.96 -27.23
CA PRO A 161 -1.18 1.02 -26.44
C PRO A 161 -1.08 1.48 -24.99
N ARG A 162 -1.20 0.55 -24.05
CA ARG A 162 -1.01 0.79 -22.62
C ARG A 162 -0.03 -0.22 -22.05
N CYS A 163 0.94 0.26 -21.27
CA CYS A 163 1.85 -0.59 -20.54
C CYS A 163 1.27 -0.86 -19.16
N LEU A 164 1.17 -2.13 -18.77
CA LEU A 164 0.75 -2.57 -17.45
C LEU A 164 1.93 -3.26 -16.76
N PHE A 165 2.19 -2.90 -15.51
CA PHE A 165 3.25 -3.53 -14.73
C PHE A 165 2.97 -3.40 -13.23
N THR A 166 3.57 -4.30 -12.45
CA THR A 166 3.58 -4.23 -11.00
C THR A 166 4.96 -3.76 -10.53
N ASP A 167 5.01 -2.77 -9.64
CA ASP A 167 6.27 -2.36 -9.01
C ASP A 167 6.78 -3.37 -7.98
N ALA A 168 7.95 -3.13 -7.38
CA ALA A 168 8.53 -4.06 -6.42
C ALA A 168 7.73 -4.18 -5.11
N ALA A 169 6.81 -3.25 -4.85
CA ALA A 169 5.95 -3.25 -3.68
C ALA A 169 4.60 -3.93 -3.93
N GLY A 170 4.35 -4.38 -5.16
CA GLY A 170 3.11 -5.05 -5.53
C GLY A 170 1.99 -4.10 -5.95
N VAL A 171 2.29 -2.83 -6.25
CA VAL A 171 1.29 -1.88 -6.78
C VAL A 171 1.22 -2.02 -8.29
N ASP A 172 0.01 -2.20 -8.82
CA ASP A 172 -0.24 -2.28 -10.25
C ASP A 172 -0.38 -0.88 -10.85
N TRP A 173 0.30 -0.67 -11.96
CA TRP A 173 0.42 0.60 -12.65
C TRP A 173 0.04 0.44 -14.12
N VAL A 174 -0.66 1.46 -14.64
CA VAL A 174 -0.97 1.61 -16.05
C VAL A 174 -0.29 2.88 -16.55
N LEU A 175 0.55 2.74 -17.57
CA LEU A 175 1.23 3.83 -18.25
C LEU A 175 0.70 3.93 -19.67
N ASP A 176 0.07 5.04 -19.99
CA ASP A 176 -0.46 5.29 -21.34
C ASP A 176 0.61 5.83 -22.31
N GLN A 177 0.26 5.92 -23.59
CA GLN A 177 1.10 6.46 -24.65
C GLN A 177 1.54 7.93 -24.46
N ASP A 178 0.80 8.70 -23.65
CA ASP A 178 1.11 10.10 -23.35
C ASP A 178 2.06 10.21 -22.14
N GLY A 179 2.48 9.07 -21.57
CA GLY A 179 3.31 8.99 -20.38
C GLY A 179 2.55 9.28 -19.09
N ARG A 180 1.22 9.25 -19.09
CA ARG A 180 0.42 9.39 -17.87
C ARG A 180 0.39 8.05 -17.15
N LEU A 181 0.81 8.12 -15.89
CA LEU A 181 0.87 6.99 -14.99
C LEU A 181 -0.34 7.02 -14.05
N VAL A 182 -1.09 5.92 -14.01
CA VAL A 182 -2.26 5.75 -13.15
C VAL A 182 -2.10 4.46 -12.36
N GLU A 183 -2.41 4.52 -11.06
CA GLU A 183 -2.49 3.34 -10.20
C GLU A 183 -3.73 2.53 -10.60
N ASP A 184 -3.54 1.29 -11.05
CA ASP A 184 -4.64 0.39 -11.39
C ASP A 184 -5.08 -0.31 -10.11
N THR A 185 -5.83 0.41 -9.28
CA THR A 185 -6.44 -0.19 -8.10
C THR A 185 -7.55 -1.11 -8.60
N PRO A 186 -7.43 -2.45 -8.49
CA PRO A 186 -8.55 -3.33 -8.79
C PRO A 186 -9.73 -2.82 -7.96
N PRO A 187 -10.95 -2.74 -8.52
CA PRO A 187 -12.09 -2.21 -7.80
C PRO A 187 -12.20 -2.99 -6.49
N THR A 188 -11.86 -2.33 -5.39
CA THR A 188 -11.81 -2.94 -4.06
C THR A 188 -13.11 -3.67 -3.86
N GLY A 189 -13.04 -5.01 -3.86
CA GLY A 189 -14.17 -5.89 -4.15
C GLY A 189 -15.50 -5.29 -3.72
N SER A 190 -16.35 -5.01 -4.71
CA SER A 190 -17.79 -5.08 -4.52
C SER A 190 -18.05 -6.38 -3.76
N GLY A 191 -18.26 -6.23 -2.45
CA GLY A 191 -18.38 -7.37 -1.54
C GLY A 191 -19.36 -8.34 -2.16
N GLU A 192 -18.88 -9.54 -2.45
CA GLU A 192 -19.73 -10.70 -2.60
C GLU A 192 -20.50 -10.83 -1.28
N SER A 193 -21.64 -10.15 -1.22
CA SER A 193 -22.77 -10.53 -0.40
C SER A 193 -23.22 -11.89 -0.92
N SER A 194 -22.52 -12.95 -0.50
CA SER A 194 -23.06 -14.29 -0.54
C SER A 194 -24.21 -14.33 0.47
N GLU A 195 -25.43 -14.12 -0.01
CA GLU A 195 -26.66 -14.63 0.62
C GLU A 195 -26.94 -16.06 0.16
#